data_AF-A0A736RQB8-F1
#
_entry.id   AF-A0A736RQB8-F1
#
_cell.length_a   1.000
_cell.length_b   1.000
_cell.length_c   1.000
_cell.angle_alpha   90.00
_cell.angle_beta   90.00
_cell.angle_gamma   90.00
#
_symmetry.space_group_name_H-M   'P 1'
#
loop_
_entity.id
_entity.type
_entity.pdbx_description
1 polymer ?
#
loop_
_entity_poly.entity_id
_entity_poly.type
_entity_poly.pdbx_seq_one_letter_code
_entity_poly.pdbx_strand_id
1 'polypeptide(L)' 'VAVIRGSTVRRYGYVYDAPGRRVEKHELDAEGKPYNRTTFLWDGMRLAQECRLGRSSSLYIYSDQGSHEPLARVDRAA' A
#
# COMPACT_ATOMS: atom_id res chain seq x y z
N VAL A 1 -11.21 -2.89 -8.24
CA VAL A 1 -10.78 -2.24 -9.50
C VAL A 1 -10.11 -3.27 -10.39
N ALA A 2 -10.48 -3.33 -11.67
CA ALA A 2 -9.78 -4.14 -12.67
C ALA A 2 -8.75 -3.27 -13.42
N VAL A 3 -7.54 -3.79 -13.59
CA VAL A 3 -6.46 -3.15 -14.35
C VAL A 3 -6.05 -4.11 -15.46
N ILE A 4 -6.07 -3.64 -16.71
CA ILE A 4 -5.70 -4.43 -17.88
C ILE A 4 -4.25 -4.12 -18.25
N ARG A 5 -3.40 -5.14 -18.34
CA ARG A 5 -2.02 -5.03 -18.87
C ARG A 5 -1.85 -6.05 -20.00
N GLY A 6 -1.82 -5.59 -21.24
CA GLY A 6 -1.88 -6.47 -22.41
C GLY A 6 -3.19 -7.27 -22.41
N SER A 7 -3.11 -8.60 -22.55
CA SER A 7 -4.26 -9.51 -22.47
C SER A 7 -4.64 -9.90 -21.03
N THR A 8 -3.87 -9.52 -20.02
CA THR A 8 -4.10 -9.93 -18.64
C THR A 8 -4.97 -8.91 -17.89
N VAL A 9 -6.07 -9.38 -17.30
CA VAL A 9 -6.89 -8.60 -16.36
C VAL A 9 -6.45 -8.92 -14.94
N ARG A 10 -6.03 -7.91 -14.17
CA ARG A 10 -5.79 -8.04 -12.73
C ARG A 10 -6.89 -7.34 -11.94
N ARG A 11 -7.45 -8.03 -10.96
CA ARG A 11 -8.47 -7.48 -10.07
C ARG A 11 -7.85 -7.15 -8.72
N TYR A 12 -8.27 -6.04 -8.14
CA TYR A 12 -7.78 -5.55 -6.86
C TYR A 12 -8.94 -5.19 -5.94
N GLY A 13 -8.82 -5.57 -4.68
CA GLY A 13 -9.61 -5.08 -3.56
C GLY A 13 -8.81 -4.13 -2.67
N TYR A 14 -9.53 -3.26 -1.97
CA TYR A 14 -8.97 -2.19 -1.15
C TYR A 14 -9.77 -2.08 0.14
N VAL A 15 -9.07 -1.86 1.25
CA VAL A 15 -9.68 -1.58 2.56
C VAL A 15 -9.27 -0.19 2.98
N TYR A 16 -10.22 0.55 3.54
CA TYR A 16 -10.06 1.94 3.96
C TYR A 16 -10.45 2.09 5.42
N ASP A 17 -9.80 3.01 6.12
CA ASP A 17 -10.24 3.44 7.45
C ASP A 17 -11.33 4.51 7.36
N ALA A 18 -11.86 4.96 8.51
CA ALA A 18 -12.94 5.94 8.56
C ALA A 18 -12.61 7.28 7.88
N PRO A 19 -11.39 7.84 8.00
CA PRO A 19 -10.98 9.00 7.19
C PRO A 19 -10.83 8.76 5.68
N GLY A 20 -10.98 7.52 5.20
CA GLY A 20 -10.85 7.18 3.79
C GLY A 20 -9.42 6.94 3.32
N ARG A 21 -8.47 6.73 4.24
CA ARG A 21 -7.09 6.35 3.89
C ARG A 21 -7.05 4.86 3.60
N ARG A 22 -6.34 4.48 2.55
CA ARG A 22 -6.18 3.06 2.20
C ARG A 22 -5.29 2.39 3.25
N VAL A 23 -5.81 1.40 3.96
CA VAL A 23 -5.06 0.58 4.93
C VAL A 23 -4.61 -0.76 4.34
N GLU A 24 -5.22 -1.18 3.23
CA GLU A 24 -4.84 -2.40 2.53
C GLU A 24 -5.11 -2.33 1.01
N LYS A 25 -4.26 -3.04 0.27
CA LYS A 25 -4.49 -3.47 -1.12
C LYS A 25 -4.19 -4.96 -1.23
N HIS A 26 -5.04 -5.70 -1.94
CA HIS A 26 -4.78 -7.08 -2.31
C HIS A 26 -5.19 -7.35 -3.77
N GLU A 27 -4.51 -8.30 -4.41
CA GLU A 27 -4.92 -8.85 -5.71
C GLU A 27 -5.99 -9.91 -5.49
N LEU A 28 -6.89 -10.09 -6.45
CA LEU A 28 -7.93 -11.12 -6.43
C LEU A 28 -7.61 -12.15 -7.52
N ASP A 29 -7.61 -13.43 -7.16
CA ASP A 29 -7.36 -14.52 -8.10
C ASP A 29 -8.58 -14.75 -9.01
N ALA A 30 -8.59 -15.84 -9.78
CA ALA A 30 -9.70 -16.13 -10.69
C ALA A 30 -11.01 -16.39 -9.92
N GLU A 31 -10.91 -17.00 -8.75
CA GLU A 31 -11.99 -17.32 -7.81
C GLU A 31 -12.41 -16.11 -6.96
N GLY A 32 -11.67 -15.00 -7.03
CA GLY A 32 -11.95 -13.78 -6.28
C GLY A 32 -11.39 -13.78 -4.85
N LYS A 33 -10.51 -14.72 -4.51
CA LYS A 33 -9.85 -14.78 -3.21
C LYS A 33 -8.63 -13.83 -3.18
N PRO A 34 -8.42 -13.12 -2.05
CA PRO A 34 -7.32 -12.17 -1.92
C PRO A 34 -5.95 -12.84 -1.82
N TYR A 35 -4.96 -12.30 -2.54
CA TYR A 35 -3.54 -12.65 -2.48
C TYR A 35 -2.67 -11.41 -2.70
N ASN A 36 -1.33 -11.54 -2.61
CA ASN A 36 -0.38 -10.43 -2.78
C ASN A 36 -0.74 -9.18 -1.95
N ARG A 37 -1.04 -9.38 -0.66
CA ARG A 37 -1.49 -8.33 0.26
C ARG A 37 -0.39 -7.31 0.54
N THR A 38 -0.79 -6.04 0.53
CA THR A 38 0.02 -4.88 0.91
C THR A 38 -0.74 -4.10 1.98
N THR A 39 -0.13 -3.85 3.14
CA THR A 39 -0.70 -3.03 4.21
C THR A 39 -0.05 -1.64 4.24
N PHE A 40 -0.81 -0.65 4.70
CA PHE A 40 -0.40 0.75 4.77
C PHE A 40 -0.61 1.26 6.19
N LEU A 41 0.47 1.68 6.84
CA LEU A 41 0.44 2.32 8.15
C LEU A 41 0.45 3.84 7.96
N TRP A 42 -0.41 4.53 8.67
CA TRP A 42 -0.57 5.98 8.60
C TRP A 42 -0.22 6.65 9.92
N ASP A 43 0.46 7.78 9.85
CA ASP A 43 0.65 8.74 10.93
C ASP A 43 -0.08 10.05 10.56
N GLY A 44 -1.27 10.26 11.13
CA GLY A 44 -2.18 11.29 10.65
C GLY A 44 -2.44 11.13 9.14
N MET A 45 -2.32 12.20 8.35
CA MET A 45 -2.53 12.14 6.90
C MET A 45 -1.25 11.75 6.12
N ARG A 46 -0.23 11.24 6.81
CA ARG A 46 1.05 10.86 6.22
C ARG A 46 1.17 9.35 6.19
N LEU A 47 1.58 8.81 5.05
CA LEU A 47 1.86 7.39 4.93
C LEU A 47 3.17 7.14 5.67
N ALA A 48 3.14 6.39 6.77
CA ALA A 48 4.32 6.04 7.53
C ALA A 48 5.04 4.85 6.91
N GLN A 49 4.29 3.81 6.50
CA GLN A 49 4.87 2.58 5.97
C GLN A 49 3.97 1.89 4.95
N GLU A 50 4.58 1.32 3.90
CA GLU A 50 3.98 0.28 3.06
C GLU A 50 4.66 -1.06 3.36
N CYS A 51 3.90 -2.13 3.59
CA CYS A 51 4.45 -3.48 3.79
C CYS A 51 3.80 -4.48 2.82
N ARG A 52 4.60 -5.07 1.93
CA ARG A 52 4.21 -6.17 1.05
C ARG A 52 4.56 -7.47 1.75
N LEU A 53 3.53 -8.19 2.20
CA LEU A 53 3.69 -9.36 3.05
C LEU A 53 4.64 -10.38 2.41
N GLY A 54 5.73 -10.70 3.11
CA GLY A 54 6.74 -11.68 2.67
C GLY A 54 7.63 -11.21 1.50
N ARG A 55 7.67 -9.91 1.17
CA ARG A 55 8.48 -9.39 0.05
C ARG A 55 9.32 -8.18 0.42
N SER A 56 8.70 -7.11 0.90
CA SER A 56 9.40 -5.85 1.13
C SER A 56 8.61 -4.91 2.02
N SER A 57 9.28 -3.95 2.63
CA SER A 57 8.64 -2.82 3.31
C SER A 57 9.34 -1.51 2.95
N SER A 58 8.56 -0.44 2.84
CA SER A 58 9.06 0.92 2.60
C SER A 58 8.60 1.82 3.76
N LEU A 59 9.55 2.46 4.44
CA LEU A 59 9.28 3.48 5.46
C LEU A 59 9.47 4.87 4.86
N TYR A 60 8.54 5.78 5.15
CA TYR A 60 8.57 7.15 4.66
C TYR A 60 8.90 8.12 5.80
N ILE A 61 9.83 9.03 5.54
CA ILE A 61 10.34 10.02 6.50
C ILE A 61 10.06 11.40 5.93
N TYR A 62 9.57 12.31 6.78
CA TYR A 62 9.21 13.68 6.44
C TYR A 62 10.16 14.67 7.12
N SER A 63 10.35 15.85 6.51
CA SER A 63 11.38 16.84 6.90
C SER A 63 11.25 17.37 8.33
N ASP A 64 10.02 17.66 8.77
CA ASP A 64 9.72 18.32 10.04
C ASP A 64 8.38 17.85 10.63
N GLN A 65 8.11 18.24 11.88
CA GLN A 65 6.90 17.84 12.59
C GLN A 65 5.66 18.39 11.89
N GLY A 66 4.73 17.50 11.55
CA GLY A 66 3.50 17.87 10.83
C GLY A 66 3.67 18.15 9.33
N SER A 67 4.90 18.21 8.82
CA SER A 67 5.12 18.42 7.39
C SER A 67 4.81 17.19 6.55
N HIS A 68 4.36 17.46 5.34
CA HIS A 68 4.11 16.50 4.27
C HIS A 68 5.23 16.48 3.23
N GLU A 69 6.29 17.27 3.41
CA GLU A 69 7.47 17.27 2.54
C GLU A 69 8.29 15.99 2.79
N PRO A 70 8.48 15.13 1.76
CA PRO A 70 9.21 13.89 1.91
C PRO A 70 10.71 14.18 2.02
N LEU A 71 11.32 13.69 3.10
CA LEU A 71 12.77 13.76 3.30
C LEU A 71 13.46 12.52 2.74
N ALA A 72 12.90 11.33 3.01
CA ALA A 72 13.50 10.08 2.57
C ALA A 72 12.48 8.94 2.47
N ARG A 73 12.83 7.92 1.70
CA ARG A 73 12.19 6.60 1.71
C ARG A 73 13.24 5.53 1.96
N VAL A 74 13.00 4.66 2.94
CA VAL A 74 13.87 3.53 3.24
C VAL A 74 13.18 2.25 2.80
N ASP A 75 13.77 1.56 1.83
CA ASP A 75 13.28 0.31 1.29
C ASP A 75 14.03 -0.88 1.90
N ARG A 76 13.30 -1.88 2.36
CA ARG A 76 13.84 -3.15 2.87
C ARG A 76 13.26 -4.31 2.09
N ALA A 77 14.12 -5.17 1.57
CA ALA A 77 13.73 -6.49 1.06
C ALA A 77 13.61 -7.49 2.22
N ALA A 78 12.71 -8.46 2.08
CA ALA A 78 12.62 -9.61 2.98
C ALA A 78 13.81 -10.55 2.82
#